data_AF-A0A7R9YQM6-F1
#
_entry.id   AF-A0A7R9YQM6-F1
#
_cell.length_a   1.000
_cell.length_b   1.000
_cell.length_c   1.000
_cell.angle_alpha   90.00
_cell.angle_beta   90.00
_cell.angle_gamma   90.00
#
_symmetry.space_group_name_H-M   'P 1'
#
loop_
_entity.id
_entity.type
_entity.pdbx_description
1 polymer ?
#
loop_
_entity_poly.entity_id
_entity_poly.type
_entity_poly.pdbx_seq_one_letter_code
_entity_poly.pdbx_strand_id
1 'polypeptide(L)'
;GGDSPSWAPSSPHHGPGRGGPSVRMALHVGVLHYSPSLEPFPLLADPAGYEPNTLDINDSPESYAWWLKLLDDQVPTVVEKAIASEGGGQLARRRAMAFGHSLSAHLQKLRAEPGAYGQLGLAELFEMREECLREFGFNDVYRLDKERENTAALSVLPDLLVELDRMPTAAARLQTLIEGCLASNIFDWGARECVKLYHDGTILDIYRTAREHHVKRPWAIDHFDALAERMLG
;
A
#
# COMPACT_ATOMS: atom_id res chain seq x y z
N GLY A 1 29.99 -19.38 -14.34
CA GLY A 1 29.44 -18.14 -14.90
C GLY A 1 27.99 -18.43 -15.21
N GLY A 2 27.00 -17.85 -14.56
CA GLY A 2 26.99 -16.55 -13.90
C GLY A 2 26.46 -15.53 -14.88
N ASP A 3 25.14 -15.31 -14.84
CA ASP A 3 24.47 -14.10 -15.31
C ASP A 3 23.14 -13.98 -14.56
N SER A 4 23.15 -13.17 -13.50
CA SER A 4 21.96 -12.66 -12.83
C SER A 4 21.70 -11.25 -13.37
N PRO A 5 20.47 -10.89 -13.77
CA PRO A 5 20.19 -9.55 -14.25
C PRO A 5 20.18 -8.56 -13.07
N SER A 6 21.12 -7.62 -13.10
CA SER A 6 21.24 -6.52 -12.15
C SER A 6 20.13 -5.49 -12.39
N TRP A 7 19.21 -5.34 -11.45
CA TRP A 7 18.28 -4.22 -11.42
C TRP A 7 18.80 -3.17 -10.44
N ALA A 8 19.57 -2.21 -10.95
CA ALA A 8 19.95 -0.99 -10.23
C ALA A 8 19.55 0.20 -11.12
N PRO A 9 18.57 1.03 -10.71
CA PRO A 9 18.30 2.27 -11.43
C PRO A 9 19.45 3.24 -11.17
N SER A 10 20.12 3.63 -12.24
CA SER A 10 21.18 4.65 -12.23
C SER A 10 20.53 6.02 -12.00
N SER A 11 20.97 6.76 -10.98
CA SER A 11 20.49 8.13 -10.72
C SER A 11 20.93 9.09 -11.83
N PRO A 12 20.04 9.82 -12.51
CA PRO A 12 20.44 10.97 -13.32
C PRO A 12 20.43 12.23 -12.46
N HIS A 13 21.59 12.90 -12.39
CA HIS A 13 21.66 14.29 -11.96
C HIS A 13 20.83 15.18 -12.91
N HIS A 14 19.83 15.88 -12.38
CA HIS A 14 19.13 16.94 -13.11
C HIS A 14 19.22 18.28 -12.36
N GLY A 15 19.77 19.28 -13.08
CA GLY A 15 19.81 20.67 -12.66
C GLY A 15 18.44 21.35 -12.68
N PRO A 16 18.35 22.61 -12.23
CA PRO A 16 17.07 23.21 -11.87
C PRO A 16 16.31 23.67 -13.13
N GLY A 17 15.34 22.85 -13.56
CA GLY A 17 14.29 23.25 -14.48
C GLY A 17 13.22 24.06 -13.74
N ARG A 18 12.99 25.30 -14.17
CA ARG A 18 11.92 26.17 -13.65
C ARG A 18 10.56 25.65 -14.12
N GLY A 19 9.86 24.89 -13.28
CA GLY A 19 8.43 24.62 -13.39
C GLY A 19 7.69 25.50 -12.38
N GLY A 20 6.71 26.29 -12.83
CA GLY A 20 5.82 27.05 -11.94
C GLY A 20 4.96 26.12 -11.07
N PRO A 21 4.29 26.66 -10.03
CA PRO A 21 3.52 25.84 -9.09
C PRO A 21 2.41 25.09 -9.83
N SER A 22 2.48 23.76 -9.81
CA SER A 22 1.38 22.88 -10.25
C SER A 22 0.20 23.10 -9.30
N VAL A 23 -0.87 23.68 -9.82
CA VAL A 23 -2.11 23.87 -9.06
C VAL A 23 -2.78 22.51 -8.97
N ARG A 24 -2.58 21.82 -7.84
CA ARG A 24 -3.33 20.60 -7.51
C ARG A 24 -4.79 20.98 -7.28
N MET A 25 -5.66 20.53 -8.17
CA MET A 25 -7.11 20.63 -7.98
C MET A 25 -7.55 19.48 -7.09
N ALA A 26 -8.10 19.78 -5.92
CA ALA A 26 -8.82 18.79 -5.14
C ALA A 26 -10.12 18.45 -5.87
N LEU A 27 -10.27 17.18 -6.28
CA LEU A 27 -11.51 16.72 -6.89
C LEU A 27 -12.60 16.70 -5.82
N HIS A 28 -13.47 17.69 -5.81
CA HIS A 28 -14.59 17.76 -4.89
C HIS A 28 -15.89 17.62 -5.66
N VAL A 29 -16.29 16.37 -5.89
CA VAL A 29 -17.60 16.08 -6.48
C VAL A 29 -18.66 16.18 -5.36
N GLY A 30 -19.35 17.33 -5.30
CA GLY A 30 -20.76 17.39 -4.91
C GLY A 30 -21.20 17.19 -3.45
N VAL A 31 -20.32 17.29 -2.43
CA VAL A 31 -20.75 17.20 -1.01
C VAL A 31 -20.30 18.43 -0.20
N LEU A 32 -21.21 18.94 0.64
CA LEU A 32 -21.04 20.07 1.57
C LEU A 32 -19.67 20.05 2.26
N HIS A 33 -18.99 21.21 2.22
CA HIS A 33 -17.70 21.49 2.85
C HIS A 33 -17.57 20.89 4.26
N TYR A 34 -16.92 19.74 4.35
CA TYR A 34 -16.16 19.34 5.53
C TYR A 34 -14.70 19.61 5.18
N SER A 35 -14.13 20.72 5.67
CA SER A 35 -12.68 20.90 5.65
C SER A 35 -12.13 20.21 6.89
N PRO A 36 -11.52 19.01 6.78
CA PRO A 36 -10.81 18.45 7.91
C PRO A 36 -9.71 19.44 8.32
N SER A 37 -9.55 19.66 9.63
CA SER A 37 -8.51 20.51 10.21
C SER A 37 -7.15 19.80 10.14
N LEU A 38 -6.72 19.43 8.94
CA LEU A 38 -5.44 18.77 8.74
C LEU A 38 -4.33 19.81 8.93
N GLU A 39 -3.43 19.53 9.86
CA GLU A 39 -2.22 20.30 10.08
C GLU A 39 -1.01 19.51 9.55
N PRO A 40 0.06 20.19 9.09
CA PRO A 40 1.29 19.51 8.70
C PRO A 40 1.87 18.66 9.84
N PHE A 41 2.47 17.52 9.50
CA PHE A 41 3.16 16.69 10.48
C PHE A 41 4.32 17.45 11.13
N PRO A 42 4.42 17.54 12.47
CA PRO A 42 5.35 18.47 13.14
C PRO A 42 6.84 18.16 12.92
N LEU A 43 7.20 16.95 12.50
CA LEU A 43 8.58 16.58 12.18
C LEU A 43 8.94 16.81 10.71
N LEU A 44 8.00 17.30 9.89
CA LEU A 44 8.28 17.64 8.50
C LEU A 44 9.08 18.94 8.45
N ALA A 45 10.35 18.83 8.06
CA ALA A 45 11.28 19.96 8.07
C ALA A 45 10.87 21.11 7.14
N ASP A 46 10.29 20.78 5.99
CA ASP A 46 9.76 21.75 5.02
C ASP A 46 8.37 21.31 4.53
N PRO A 47 7.30 21.78 5.17
CA PRO A 47 5.94 21.49 4.73
C PRO A 47 5.60 22.04 3.34
N ALA A 48 6.24 23.12 2.90
CA ALA A 48 5.90 23.77 1.64
C ALA A 48 6.51 23.04 0.42
N GLY A 49 7.71 22.46 0.60
CA GLY A 49 8.41 21.70 -0.43
C GLY A 49 8.17 20.18 -0.39
N TYR A 50 7.37 19.68 0.54
CA TYR A 50 7.16 18.24 0.69
C TYR A 50 6.26 17.66 -0.41
N GLU A 51 6.81 16.69 -1.14
CA GLU A 51 6.10 15.88 -2.12
C GLU A 51 5.89 14.47 -1.57
N PRO A 52 4.64 14.07 -1.19
CA PRO A 52 4.37 12.73 -0.69
C PRO A 52 4.43 11.64 -1.77
N ASN A 53 4.27 11.98 -3.05
CA ASN A 53 4.34 11.01 -4.13
C ASN A 53 5.80 10.67 -4.45
N THR A 54 6.22 9.47 -4.04
CA THR A 54 7.57 8.95 -4.36
C THR A 54 7.67 8.36 -5.77
N LEU A 55 6.53 8.07 -6.39
CA LEU A 55 6.41 7.54 -7.74
C LEU A 55 5.68 8.54 -8.62
N ASP A 56 6.33 8.94 -9.72
CA ASP A 56 5.66 9.71 -10.77
C ASP A 56 5.02 8.76 -11.77
N ILE A 57 3.71 8.57 -11.66
CA ILE A 57 2.94 7.74 -12.59
C ILE A 57 2.75 8.40 -13.96
N ASN A 58 3.15 9.66 -14.11
CA ASN A 58 3.07 10.43 -15.35
C ASN A 58 4.42 10.48 -16.08
N ASP A 59 5.43 9.74 -15.60
CA ASP A 59 6.77 9.66 -16.18
C ASP A 59 6.76 9.17 -17.64
N SER A 60 5.80 8.28 -17.95
CA SER A 60 5.61 7.69 -19.27
C SER A 60 4.13 7.32 -19.49
N PRO A 61 3.63 7.39 -20.73
CA PRO A 61 2.29 6.90 -21.07
C PRO A 61 2.07 5.43 -20.69
N GLU A 62 3.11 4.61 -20.77
CA GLU A 62 3.08 3.18 -20.43
C GLU A 62 2.87 2.95 -18.93
N SER A 63 3.60 3.68 -18.08
CA SER A 63 3.44 3.64 -16.62
C SER A 63 2.04 4.08 -16.21
N TYR A 64 1.57 5.21 -16.76
CA TYR A 64 0.23 5.73 -16.49
C TYR A 64 -0.85 4.70 -16.87
N ALA A 65 -0.78 4.14 -18.08
CA ALA A 65 -1.71 3.12 -18.54
C ALA A 65 -1.66 1.83 -17.70
N TRP A 66 -0.46 1.43 -17.24
CA TRP A 66 -0.29 0.28 -16.37
C TRP A 66 -0.99 0.46 -15.03
N TRP A 67 -0.83 1.62 -14.39
CA TRP A 67 -1.53 1.93 -13.13
C TRP A 67 -3.04 1.94 -13.29
N LEU A 68 -3.56 2.59 -14.34
CA LEU A 68 -5.00 2.57 -14.62
C LEU A 68 -5.52 1.16 -14.91
N LYS A 69 -4.72 0.31 -15.56
CA LYS A 69 -5.09 -1.09 -15.77
C LYS A 69 -5.07 -1.88 -14.46
N LEU A 70 -4.09 -1.67 -13.60
CA LEU A 70 -4.01 -2.32 -12.29
C LEU A 70 -5.25 -2.01 -11.44
N LEU A 71 -5.66 -0.73 -11.37
CA LEU A 71 -6.86 -0.36 -10.60
C LEU A 71 -8.13 -0.99 -11.18
N ASP A 72 -8.27 -1.02 -12.52
CA ASP A 72 -9.43 -1.58 -13.22
C ASP A 72 -9.52 -3.11 -13.01
N ASP A 73 -8.38 -3.81 -13.11
CA ASP A 73 -8.28 -5.25 -12.83
C ASP A 73 -8.66 -5.59 -11.38
N GLN A 74 -8.49 -4.65 -10.44
CA GLN A 74 -8.88 -4.82 -9.02
C GLN A 74 -10.36 -4.56 -8.74
N VAL A 75 -11.09 -3.87 -9.63
CA VAL A 75 -12.49 -3.49 -9.42
C VAL A 75 -13.37 -4.68 -9.02
N PRO A 76 -13.33 -5.85 -9.71
CA PRO A 76 -14.17 -6.99 -9.34
C PRO A 76 -13.90 -7.47 -7.90
N THR A 77 -12.64 -7.53 -7.49
CA THR A 77 -12.27 -7.92 -6.11
C THR A 77 -12.80 -6.94 -5.08
N VAL A 78 -12.70 -5.63 -5.35
CA VAL A 78 -13.22 -4.59 -4.44
C VAL A 78 -14.75 -4.64 -4.37
N VAL A 79 -15.43 -4.92 -5.48
CA VAL A 79 -16.88 -5.14 -5.52
C VAL A 79 -17.28 -6.33 -4.65
N GLU A 80 -16.58 -7.45 -4.75
CA GLU A 80 -16.83 -8.63 -3.91
C GLU A 80 -16.65 -8.32 -2.42
N LYS A 81 -15.58 -7.59 -2.07
CA LYS A 81 -15.32 -7.16 -0.69
C LYS A 81 -16.40 -6.21 -0.17
N ALA A 82 -16.83 -5.25 -0.98
CA ALA A 82 -17.92 -4.33 -0.65
C ALA A 82 -19.25 -5.08 -0.41
N ILE A 83 -19.54 -6.10 -1.21
CA ILE A 83 -20.72 -6.96 -1.01
C ILE A 83 -20.62 -7.70 0.32
N ALA A 84 -19.45 -8.29 0.61
CA ALA A 84 -19.23 -9.07 1.81
C ALA A 84 -19.28 -8.21 3.10
N SER A 85 -18.70 -7.00 3.07
CA SER A 85 -18.62 -6.12 4.24
C SER A 85 -19.99 -5.73 4.84
N GLU A 86 -21.02 -5.74 3.99
CA GLU A 86 -22.42 -5.40 4.30
C GLU A 86 -23.34 -6.64 4.37
N GLY A 87 -22.77 -7.84 4.52
CA GLY A 87 -23.54 -9.08 4.73
C GLY A 87 -24.13 -9.72 3.47
N GLY A 88 -23.78 -9.24 2.27
CA GLY A 88 -24.07 -9.93 1.00
C GLY A 88 -25.51 -9.81 0.46
N GLY A 89 -26.34 -8.97 1.08
CA GLY A 89 -27.73 -8.77 0.70
C GLY A 89 -27.93 -8.10 -0.68
N GLN A 90 -29.16 -8.16 -1.21
CA GLN A 90 -29.49 -7.62 -2.54
C GLN A 90 -29.19 -6.13 -2.69
N LEU A 91 -29.40 -5.33 -1.62
CA LEU A 91 -29.10 -3.90 -1.62
C LEU A 91 -27.59 -3.65 -1.70
N ALA A 92 -26.79 -4.36 -0.90
CA ALA A 92 -25.33 -4.28 -0.93
C ALA A 92 -24.78 -4.63 -2.32
N ARG A 93 -25.31 -5.70 -2.95
CA ARG A 93 -24.96 -6.07 -4.33
C ARG A 93 -25.27 -4.96 -5.34
N ARG A 94 -26.45 -4.34 -5.26
CA ARG A 94 -26.79 -3.22 -6.16
C ARG A 94 -25.85 -2.03 -5.98
N ARG A 95 -25.56 -1.63 -4.74
CA ARG A 95 -24.63 -0.52 -4.45
C ARG A 95 -23.21 -0.84 -4.91
N ALA A 96 -22.71 -2.05 -4.65
CA ALA A 96 -21.36 -2.47 -5.03
C ALA A 96 -21.20 -2.54 -6.56
N MET A 97 -22.21 -3.04 -7.27
CA MET A 97 -22.19 -3.02 -8.74
C MET A 97 -22.22 -1.58 -9.27
N ALA A 98 -23.01 -0.68 -8.67
CA ALA A 98 -23.03 0.73 -9.06
C ALA A 98 -21.67 1.42 -8.82
N PHE A 99 -21.03 1.14 -7.68
CA PHE A 99 -19.64 1.51 -7.40
C PHE A 99 -18.69 1.04 -8.50
N GLY A 100 -18.72 -0.25 -8.83
CA GLY A 100 -17.82 -0.82 -9.83
C GLY A 100 -17.98 -0.16 -11.20
N HIS A 101 -19.22 0.10 -11.62
CA HIS A 101 -19.48 0.83 -12.86
C HIS A 101 -18.99 2.28 -12.81
N SER A 102 -19.22 2.98 -11.70
CA SER A 102 -18.77 4.38 -11.54
C SER A 102 -17.25 4.49 -11.62
N LEU A 103 -16.53 3.69 -10.83
CA LEU A 103 -15.07 3.68 -10.84
C LEU A 103 -14.50 3.30 -12.22
N SER A 104 -15.06 2.27 -12.86
CA SER A 104 -14.63 1.87 -14.21
C SER A 104 -14.82 3.00 -15.23
N ALA A 105 -15.93 3.76 -15.12
CA ALA A 105 -16.16 4.91 -15.99
C ALA A 105 -15.15 6.05 -15.75
N HIS A 106 -14.79 6.32 -14.49
CA HIS A 106 -13.73 7.27 -14.16
C HIS A 106 -12.38 6.86 -14.74
N LEU A 107 -12.00 5.59 -14.59
CA LEU A 107 -10.75 5.05 -15.14
C LEU A 107 -10.74 5.09 -16.67
N GLN A 108 -11.86 4.78 -17.32
CA GLN A 108 -12.00 4.90 -18.79
C GLN A 108 -11.88 6.35 -19.26
N LYS A 109 -12.46 7.32 -18.53
CA LYS A 109 -12.30 8.74 -18.84
C LYS A 109 -10.83 9.17 -18.76
N LEU A 110 -10.13 8.77 -17.70
CA LEU A 110 -8.70 9.06 -17.54
C LEU A 110 -7.82 8.44 -18.63
N ARG A 111 -8.18 7.25 -19.14
CA ARG A 111 -7.50 6.64 -20.29
C ARG A 111 -7.74 7.41 -21.59
N ALA A 112 -8.96 7.90 -21.82
CA ALA A 112 -9.32 8.62 -23.03
C ALA A 112 -8.80 10.06 -23.03
N GLU A 113 -8.77 10.70 -21.87
CA GLU A 113 -8.38 12.09 -21.66
C GLU A 113 -7.47 12.19 -20.42
N PRO A 114 -6.16 11.93 -20.58
CA PRO A 114 -5.19 12.15 -19.51
C PRO A 114 -5.22 13.62 -19.08
N GLY A 115 -5.53 13.87 -17.81
CA GLY A 115 -5.72 15.23 -17.29
C GLY A 115 -7.18 15.68 -17.15
N ALA A 116 -8.17 14.83 -17.45
CA ALA A 116 -9.61 15.11 -17.25
C ALA A 116 -9.97 15.55 -15.81
N TYR A 117 -9.10 15.29 -14.85
CA TYR A 117 -9.21 15.61 -13.43
C TYR A 117 -8.02 16.43 -12.92
N GLY A 118 -7.25 17.05 -13.82
CA GLY A 118 -5.95 17.63 -13.52
C GLY A 118 -4.83 16.58 -13.48
N GLN A 119 -3.64 16.98 -13.04
CA GLN A 119 -2.54 16.04 -12.83
C GLN A 119 -2.80 15.23 -11.56
N LEU A 120 -3.09 13.94 -11.74
CA LEU A 120 -3.26 13.00 -10.64
C LEU A 120 -1.95 12.23 -10.41
N GLY A 121 -1.54 12.13 -9.14
CA GLY A 121 -0.57 11.15 -8.70
C GLY A 121 -1.24 9.83 -8.30
N LEU A 122 -0.43 8.87 -7.86
CA LEU A 122 -0.94 7.57 -7.42
C LEU A 122 -1.86 7.70 -6.19
N ALA A 123 -1.53 8.59 -5.26
CA ALA A 123 -2.34 8.85 -4.09
C ALA A 123 -3.74 9.34 -4.46
N GLU A 124 -3.85 10.29 -5.39
CA GLU A 124 -5.13 10.82 -5.85
C GLU A 124 -5.96 9.76 -6.60
N LEU A 125 -5.33 8.84 -7.35
CA LEU A 125 -6.05 7.71 -7.96
C LEU A 125 -6.64 6.75 -6.92
N PHE A 126 -5.91 6.46 -5.84
CA PHE A 126 -6.44 5.65 -4.75
C PHE A 126 -7.53 6.37 -3.96
N GLU A 127 -7.37 7.68 -3.72
CA GLU A 127 -8.40 8.48 -3.06
C GLU A 127 -9.70 8.48 -3.88
N MET A 128 -9.63 8.62 -5.20
CA MET A 128 -10.80 8.53 -6.09
C MET A 128 -11.55 7.20 -5.94
N ARG A 129 -10.84 6.07 -5.78
CA ARG A 129 -11.48 4.77 -5.50
C ARG A 129 -12.22 4.80 -4.16
N GLU A 130 -11.58 5.33 -3.11
CA GLU A 130 -12.20 5.41 -1.78
C GLU A 130 -13.38 6.39 -1.75
N GLU A 131 -13.33 7.50 -2.48
CA GLU A 131 -14.44 8.42 -2.67
C GLU A 131 -15.62 7.74 -3.34
N CYS A 132 -15.39 6.98 -4.42
CA CYS A 132 -16.42 6.17 -5.06
C CYS A 132 -17.05 5.20 -4.06
N LEU A 133 -16.24 4.47 -3.27
CA LEU A 133 -16.77 3.55 -2.25
C LEU A 133 -17.68 4.27 -1.24
N ARG A 134 -17.23 5.41 -0.72
CA ARG A 134 -18.00 6.22 0.24
C ARG A 134 -19.28 6.80 -0.37
N GLU A 135 -19.25 7.22 -1.63
CA GLU A 135 -20.44 7.71 -2.36
C GLU A 135 -21.54 6.64 -2.41
N PHE A 136 -21.19 5.36 -2.60
CA PHE A 136 -22.12 4.25 -2.56
C PHE A 136 -22.36 3.68 -1.15
N GLY A 137 -21.89 4.37 -0.12
CA GLY A 137 -22.15 4.07 1.29
C GLY A 137 -21.35 2.89 1.83
N PHE A 138 -20.14 2.66 1.31
CA PHE A 138 -19.17 1.72 1.86
C PHE A 138 -18.04 2.49 2.56
N ASN A 139 -17.92 2.32 3.88
CA ASN A 139 -16.90 3.00 4.67
C ASN A 139 -15.61 2.19 4.83
N ASP A 140 -15.73 0.85 4.94
CA ASP A 140 -14.59 -0.04 5.15
C ASP A 140 -14.90 -1.43 4.56
N VAL A 141 -14.57 -1.60 3.28
CA VAL A 141 -14.82 -2.87 2.56
C VAL A 141 -13.87 -4.00 3.01
N TYR A 142 -12.77 -3.66 3.69
CA TYR A 142 -11.75 -4.60 4.14
C TYR A 142 -11.91 -5.02 5.60
N ARG A 143 -12.94 -4.52 6.31
CA ARG A 143 -13.15 -4.76 7.73
C ARG A 143 -13.07 -6.24 8.12
N LEU A 144 -13.72 -7.12 7.34
CA LEU A 144 -13.77 -8.56 7.62
C LEU A 144 -12.41 -9.24 7.40
N ASP A 145 -11.65 -8.82 6.40
CA ASP A 145 -10.29 -9.33 6.17
C ASP A 145 -9.38 -8.90 7.33
N LYS A 146 -9.41 -7.61 7.70
CA LYS A 146 -8.66 -7.06 8.82
C LYS A 146 -8.99 -7.77 10.14
N GLU A 147 -10.27 -8.05 10.40
CA GLU A 147 -10.69 -8.77 11.61
C GLU A 147 -10.12 -10.19 11.65
N ARG A 148 -10.20 -10.93 10.53
CA ARG A 148 -9.63 -12.27 10.40
C ARG A 148 -8.12 -12.26 10.60
N GLU A 149 -7.42 -11.37 9.91
CA GLU A 149 -5.95 -11.25 9.95
C GLU A 149 -5.46 -10.82 11.33
N ASN A 150 -6.10 -9.82 11.95
CA ASN A 150 -5.77 -9.38 13.31
C ASN A 150 -5.99 -10.51 14.32
N THR A 151 -7.09 -11.24 14.23
CA THR A 151 -7.39 -12.36 15.14
C THR A 151 -6.31 -13.43 15.05
N ALA A 152 -5.91 -13.78 13.83
CA ALA A 152 -4.91 -14.81 13.60
C ALA A 152 -3.47 -14.33 13.92
N ALA A 153 -3.17 -13.04 13.76
CA ALA A 153 -1.90 -12.45 14.22
C ALA A 153 -1.82 -12.42 15.76
N LEU A 154 -2.91 -12.06 16.43
CA LEU A 154 -2.98 -12.02 17.90
C LEU A 154 -2.84 -13.41 18.52
N SER A 155 -3.34 -14.46 17.87
CA SER A 155 -3.24 -15.83 18.40
C SER A 155 -1.80 -16.36 18.46
N VAL A 156 -0.93 -15.90 17.56
CA VAL A 156 0.48 -16.32 17.49
C VAL A 156 1.46 -15.36 18.18
N LEU A 157 0.99 -14.17 18.57
CA LEU A 157 1.80 -13.14 19.20
C LEU A 157 2.55 -13.63 20.46
N PRO A 158 1.94 -14.38 21.40
CA PRO A 158 2.66 -14.86 22.59
C PRO A 158 3.87 -15.74 22.25
N ASP A 159 3.74 -16.65 21.29
CA ASP A 159 4.82 -17.55 20.87
C ASP A 159 5.95 -16.77 20.20
N LEU A 160 5.62 -15.76 19.38
CA LEU A 160 6.59 -14.87 18.78
C LEU A 160 7.38 -14.09 19.84
N LEU A 161 6.70 -13.55 20.86
CA LEU A 161 7.37 -12.82 21.94
C LEU A 161 8.32 -13.72 22.73
N VAL A 162 7.90 -14.96 23.04
CA VAL A 162 8.77 -15.95 23.70
C VAL A 162 10.00 -16.29 22.84
N GLU A 163 9.83 -16.43 21.52
CA GLU A 163 10.93 -16.66 20.59
C GLU A 163 11.94 -15.50 20.60
N LEU A 164 11.46 -14.26 20.53
CA LEU A 164 12.28 -13.05 20.56
C LEU A 164 13.01 -12.87 21.90
N ASP A 165 12.33 -13.16 23.01
CA ASP A 165 12.91 -13.03 24.35
C ASP A 165 14.04 -14.03 24.63
N ARG A 166 14.00 -15.19 23.99
CA ARG A 166 15.06 -16.22 24.07
C ARG A 166 16.30 -15.87 23.26
N MET A 167 16.27 -14.81 22.45
CA MET A 167 17.40 -14.45 21.61
C MET A 167 18.60 -13.98 22.46
N PRO A 168 19.81 -14.48 22.15
CA PRO A 168 20.98 -14.36 23.04
C PRO A 168 21.56 -12.95 23.09
N THR A 169 21.36 -12.13 22.06
CA THR A 169 21.90 -10.77 21.99
C THR A 169 20.82 -9.77 21.59
N ALA A 170 20.94 -8.54 22.09
CA ALA A 170 20.04 -7.45 21.72
C ALA A 170 20.12 -7.13 20.22
N ALA A 171 21.31 -7.25 19.62
CA ALA A 171 21.51 -7.06 18.18
C ALA A 171 20.76 -8.12 17.34
N ALA A 172 20.86 -9.41 17.70
CA ALA A 172 20.14 -10.47 16.99
C ALA A 172 18.61 -10.32 17.14
N ARG A 173 18.15 -9.89 18.33
CA ARG A 173 16.74 -9.58 18.58
C ARG A 173 16.24 -8.42 17.74
N LEU A 174 17.00 -7.32 17.69
CA LEU A 174 16.68 -6.16 16.88
C LEU A 174 16.64 -6.52 15.39
N GLN A 175 17.61 -7.28 14.89
CA GLN A 175 17.61 -7.74 13.50
C GLN A 175 16.37 -8.58 13.20
N THR A 176 16.04 -9.53 14.07
CA THR A 176 14.86 -10.38 13.86
C THR A 176 13.56 -9.56 13.88
N LEU A 177 13.46 -8.55 14.73
CA LEU A 177 12.31 -7.64 14.75
C LEU A 177 12.16 -6.89 13.42
N ILE A 178 13.25 -6.34 12.87
CA ILE A 178 13.21 -5.61 11.59
C ILE A 178 12.92 -6.57 10.42
N GLU A 179 13.58 -7.73 10.37
CA GLU A 179 13.26 -8.80 9.39
C GLU A 179 11.78 -9.18 9.48
N GLY A 180 11.25 -9.19 10.70
CA GLY A 180 9.84 -9.39 10.99
C GLY A 180 8.91 -8.34 10.39
N CYS A 181 9.16 -7.06 10.65
CA CYS A 181 8.37 -5.97 10.12
C CYS A 181 8.38 -5.93 8.58
N LEU A 182 9.52 -6.28 7.97
CA LEU A 182 9.65 -6.37 6.53
C LEU A 182 8.90 -7.61 5.98
N ALA A 183 8.94 -8.74 6.69
CA ALA A 183 8.20 -9.95 6.33
C ALA A 183 6.68 -9.78 6.42
N SER A 184 6.16 -9.00 7.38
CA SER A 184 4.71 -8.74 7.46
C SER A 184 4.20 -7.93 6.27
N ASN A 185 5.02 -7.07 5.67
CA ASN A 185 4.61 -6.33 4.47
C ASN A 185 4.45 -7.25 3.23
N ILE A 186 5.23 -8.34 3.15
CA ILE A 186 5.07 -9.38 2.10
C ILE A 186 3.72 -10.11 2.27
N PHE A 187 3.29 -10.32 3.52
CA PHE A 187 2.01 -10.91 3.85
C PHE A 187 0.82 -10.01 3.47
N ASP A 188 0.96 -8.69 3.67
CA ASP A 188 -0.07 -7.69 3.33
C ASP A 188 -0.23 -7.42 1.82
N TRP A 189 0.79 -7.72 0.99
CA TRP A 189 0.75 -7.46 -0.46
C TRP A 189 -0.25 -8.30 -1.25
N GLY A 190 -0.92 -9.28 -0.62
CA GLY A 190 -2.14 -9.86 -1.16
C GLY A 190 -1.97 -10.85 -2.33
N ALA A 191 -2.62 -12.01 -2.12
CA ALA A 191 -3.54 -12.62 -3.08
C ALA A 191 -3.07 -13.67 -4.11
N ARG A 192 -1.79 -14.05 -4.24
CA ARG A 192 -1.44 -15.31 -4.96
C ARG A 192 -0.42 -16.20 -4.28
N GLU A 193 0.72 -15.69 -3.80
CA GLU A 193 1.72 -16.53 -3.14
C GLU A 193 1.40 -16.80 -1.66
N CYS A 194 0.87 -15.83 -0.93
CA CYS A 194 0.45 -16.03 0.47
C CYS A 194 -0.74 -16.99 0.62
N VAL A 195 -1.62 -17.08 -0.39
CA VAL A 195 -2.76 -18.02 -0.40
C VAL A 195 -2.27 -19.48 -0.36
N LYS A 196 -1.12 -19.80 -0.97
CA LYS A 196 -0.51 -21.12 -0.86
C LYS A 196 0.05 -21.39 0.54
N LEU A 197 0.65 -20.38 1.15
CA LEU A 197 1.23 -20.47 2.50
C LEU A 197 0.17 -20.73 3.57
N TYR A 198 -1.07 -20.25 3.39
CA TYR A 198 -2.21 -20.53 4.28
C TYR A 198 -2.67 -22.00 4.28
N HIS A 199 -2.36 -22.76 3.23
CA HIS A 199 -2.79 -24.16 3.15
C HIS A 199 -1.90 -25.12 3.95
N ASP A 200 -0.65 -24.72 4.24
CA ASP A 200 0.40 -25.63 4.72
C ASP A 200 0.97 -25.28 6.12
N GLY A 201 0.56 -24.17 6.77
CA GLY A 201 1.10 -23.78 8.08
C GLY A 201 0.31 -22.68 8.82
N THR A 202 0.72 -22.38 10.06
CA THR A 202 0.17 -21.25 10.84
C THR A 202 0.74 -19.92 10.34
N ILE A 203 0.09 -18.78 10.65
CA ILE A 203 0.63 -17.44 10.34
C ILE A 203 2.07 -17.28 10.85
N LEU A 204 2.40 -17.88 12.00
CA LEU A 204 3.74 -17.85 12.55
C LEU A 204 4.75 -18.61 11.68
N ASP A 205 4.35 -19.71 11.06
CA ASP A 205 5.21 -20.51 10.17
C ASP A 205 5.47 -19.76 8.86
N ILE A 206 4.45 -19.08 8.33
CA ILE A 206 4.57 -18.20 7.17
C ILE A 206 5.56 -17.07 7.46
N TYR A 207 5.42 -16.45 8.63
CA TYR A 207 6.29 -15.38 9.09
C TYR A 207 7.74 -15.85 9.29
N ARG A 208 7.95 -17.03 9.90
CA ARG A 208 9.28 -17.65 10.02
C ARG A 208 9.91 -17.90 8.66
N THR A 209 9.16 -18.53 7.76
CA THR A 209 9.59 -18.83 6.38
C THR A 209 10.00 -17.56 5.64
N ALA A 210 9.19 -16.49 5.76
CA ALA A 210 9.49 -15.20 5.14
C ALA A 210 10.78 -14.57 5.67
N ARG A 211 10.97 -14.54 7.00
CA ARG A 211 12.23 -14.05 7.59
C ARG A 211 13.44 -14.88 7.17
N GLU A 212 13.29 -16.19 7.05
CA GLU A 212 14.38 -17.11 6.71
C GLU A 212 14.80 -17.03 5.24
N HIS A 213 13.84 -16.88 4.32
CA HIS A 213 14.09 -17.04 2.88
C HIS A 213 13.92 -15.79 2.03
N HIS A 214 13.17 -14.78 2.49
CA HIS A 214 12.79 -13.64 1.65
C HIS A 214 13.32 -12.30 2.16
N VAL A 215 13.65 -12.21 3.45
CA VAL A 215 13.92 -10.93 4.11
C VAL A 215 15.31 -10.87 4.73
N LYS A 216 16.25 -11.66 4.20
CA LYS A 216 17.64 -11.64 4.67
C LYS A 216 18.42 -10.45 4.12
N ARG A 217 19.29 -9.92 4.98
CA ARG A 217 20.27 -8.89 4.62
C ARG A 217 21.28 -9.45 3.59
N PRO A 218 21.87 -8.60 2.72
CA PRO A 218 21.62 -7.16 2.62
C PRO A 218 20.30 -6.85 1.89
N TRP A 219 19.57 -5.85 2.38
CA TRP A 219 18.38 -5.33 1.69
C TRP A 219 18.76 -4.33 0.59
N ALA A 220 17.79 -4.01 -0.29
CA ALA A 220 18.00 -3.05 -1.38
C ALA A 220 18.46 -1.66 -0.87
N ILE A 221 17.90 -1.22 0.26
CA ILE A 221 18.38 -0.07 1.03
C ILE A 221 18.57 -0.58 2.47
N ASP A 222 19.81 -0.85 2.85
CA ASP A 222 20.16 -1.45 4.14
C ASP A 222 20.93 -0.45 5.01
N HIS A 223 20.21 0.13 5.97
CA HIS A 223 20.78 1.00 7.01
C HIS A 223 20.71 0.34 8.39
N PHE A 224 20.63 -0.99 8.46
CA PHE A 224 20.43 -1.70 9.72
C PHE A 224 21.59 -1.45 10.70
N ASP A 225 22.84 -1.46 10.24
CA ASP A 225 23.98 -1.31 11.15
C ASP A 225 23.99 0.07 11.83
N ALA A 226 23.68 1.13 11.08
CA ALA A 226 23.54 2.48 11.62
C ALA A 226 22.35 2.61 12.58
N LEU A 227 21.24 1.92 12.30
CA LEU A 227 20.10 1.83 13.21
C LEU A 227 20.48 1.11 14.50
N ALA A 228 21.19 -0.03 14.39
CA ALA A 228 21.60 -0.86 15.52
C ALA A 228 22.56 -0.12 16.45
N GLU A 229 23.58 0.54 15.89
CA GLU A 229 24.49 1.42 16.64
C GLU A 229 23.72 2.51 17.40
N ARG A 230 22.76 3.18 16.74
CA ARG A 230 21.94 4.21 17.38
C ARG A 230 21.05 3.68 18.50
N MET A 231 20.51 2.46 18.36
CA MET A 231 19.56 1.90 19.33
C MET A 231 20.23 1.17 20.49
N LEU A 232 21.41 0.57 20.27
CA LEU A 232 22.06 -0.32 21.23
C LEU A 232 23.36 0.26 21.81
N GLY A 233 23.91 1.33 21.23
CA GLY A 233 25.21 1.90 21.57
C GLY A 233 26.36 1.19 20.87
#